data_AF-A0A3D2R0U6-F1
#
_entry.id   AF-A0A3D2R0U6-F1
#
_cell.length_a   1.000
_cell.length_b   1.000
_cell.length_c   1.000
_cell.angle_alpha   90.00
_cell.angle_beta   90.00
_cell.angle_gamma   90.00
#
_symmetry.space_group_name_H-M   'P 1'
#
loop_
_entity.id
_entity.type
_entity.pdbx_description
1 polymer ?
#
loop_
_entity_poly.entity_id
_entity_poly.type
_entity_poly.pdbx_seq_one_letter_code
_entity_poly.pdbx_strand_id
1 'polypeptide(L)'
;MTKKKIVVIDIGTHKCQEFLAMFHTNPFALFARVAAYKIFRLPSPTFKETFSMISSQKLLKQNRDRFFTILTEPNTNVLSHPLYNKADQVFCLAVGKTSKNIKLSNLYFHSVQIDLDEQGSSIFEEKQGKKSTFSLPITQVDPEYYLNFIKQNIEHKFPNIDYEIVLRMNCEGSEYDVIQGAKKIFGAQFSLVLGSLDDVLKYHGQDVYNQMEKFLEDNRIDFRVFNTILTSHAEALKVLVSKLH
;
A
#
# COMPACT_ATOMS: atom_id res chain seq x y z
N MET A 1 15.23 -15.28 -22.23
CA MET A 1 14.19 -15.31 -21.18
C MET A 1 13.83 -13.88 -20.83
N THR A 2 12.56 -13.50 -20.99
CA THR A 2 12.04 -12.22 -20.50
C THR A 2 12.16 -12.18 -18.98
N LYS A 3 12.69 -11.09 -18.43
CA LYS A 3 12.80 -10.92 -16.97
C LYS A 3 11.40 -10.86 -16.36
N LYS A 4 11.19 -11.59 -15.26
CA LYS A 4 9.95 -11.56 -14.45
C LYS A 4 9.57 -10.13 -14.09
N LYS A 5 8.27 -9.80 -14.22
CA LYS A 5 7.70 -8.51 -13.80
C LYS A 5 7.31 -8.54 -12.33
N ILE A 6 7.45 -7.41 -11.64
CA ILE A 6 6.99 -7.25 -10.26
C ILE A 6 5.82 -6.27 -10.30
N VAL A 7 4.62 -6.76 -10.02
CA VAL A 7 3.44 -5.91 -9.96
C VAL A 7 3.23 -5.46 -8.52
N VAL A 8 3.26 -4.15 -8.30
CA VAL A 8 2.98 -3.54 -7.00
C VAL A 8 1.57 -2.99 -7.03
N ILE A 9 0.66 -3.62 -6.29
CA ILE A 9 -0.70 -3.13 -6.09
C ILE A 9 -0.69 -2.35 -4.78
N ASP A 10 -0.78 -1.03 -4.85
CA ASP A 10 -0.79 -0.13 -3.71
C ASP A 10 -2.21 0.38 -3.46
N ILE A 11 -2.79 0.02 -2.30
CA ILE A 11 -4.15 0.38 -1.91
C ILE A 11 -4.12 1.30 -0.70
N GLY A 12 -4.74 2.49 -0.84
CA GLY A 12 -4.75 3.55 0.17
C GLY A 12 -3.46 4.38 0.18
N THR A 13 -2.97 4.70 -1.01
CA THR A 13 -1.70 5.42 -1.20
C THR A 13 -1.89 6.93 -1.09
N HIS A 14 -1.96 7.44 0.13
CA HIS A 14 -2.20 8.87 0.33
C HIS A 14 -0.97 9.71 -0.09
N LYS A 15 -1.14 10.60 -1.07
CA LYS A 15 -0.07 11.46 -1.65
C LYS A 15 1.16 10.67 -2.15
N CYS A 16 1.01 9.38 -2.44
CA CYS A 16 2.07 8.51 -2.98
C CYS A 16 3.35 8.45 -2.11
N GLN A 17 3.26 8.59 -0.79
CA GLN A 17 4.46 8.69 0.08
C GLN A 17 5.32 7.43 0.03
N GLU A 18 4.70 6.25 0.11
CA GLU A 18 5.35 4.95 0.06
C GLU A 18 5.84 4.61 -1.35
N PHE A 19 5.06 4.97 -2.37
CA PHE A 19 5.50 4.89 -3.76
C PHE A 19 6.78 5.72 -4.00
N LEU A 20 6.83 6.95 -3.47
CA LEU A 20 8.03 7.77 -3.51
C LEU A 20 9.19 7.11 -2.75
N ALA A 21 8.92 6.54 -1.57
CA ALA A 21 9.92 5.86 -0.77
C ALA A 21 10.51 4.62 -1.48
N MET A 22 9.75 3.94 -2.34
CA MET A 22 10.24 2.81 -3.14
C MET A 22 11.14 3.25 -4.30
N PHE A 23 10.72 4.26 -5.07
CA PHE A 23 11.34 4.54 -6.38
C PHE A 23 12.11 5.85 -6.48
N HIS A 24 12.15 6.66 -5.42
CA HIS A 24 12.83 7.94 -5.44
C HIS A 24 14.01 7.98 -4.48
N THR A 25 15.20 8.17 -5.04
CA THR A 25 16.44 8.35 -4.28
C THR A 25 16.81 9.82 -4.24
N ASN A 26 16.64 10.46 -3.08
CA ASN A 26 17.29 11.73 -2.76
C ASN A 26 18.01 11.56 -1.41
N PRO A 27 19.30 11.20 -1.42
CA PRO A 27 20.07 10.95 -0.20
C PRO A 27 20.04 12.13 0.75
N PHE A 28 20.20 13.36 0.24
CA PHE A 28 20.17 14.58 1.06
C PHE A 28 18.83 14.77 1.75
N ALA A 29 17.72 14.60 1.02
CA ALA A 29 16.38 14.70 1.60
C ALA A 29 16.13 13.60 2.65
N LEU A 30 16.63 12.38 2.42
CA LEU A 30 16.51 11.30 3.39
C LEU A 30 17.34 11.60 4.66
N PHE A 31 18.60 12.04 4.53
CA PHE A 31 19.42 12.43 5.67
C PHE A 31 18.80 13.58 6.45
N ALA A 32 18.25 14.59 5.77
CA ALA A 32 17.54 15.69 6.40
C ALA A 32 16.31 15.18 7.19
N ARG A 33 15.54 14.25 6.62
CA ARG A 33 14.42 13.60 7.33
C ARG A 33 14.89 12.82 8.57
N VAL A 34 15.97 12.02 8.46
CA VAL A 34 16.53 11.29 9.60
C VAL A 34 17.00 12.24 10.70
N ALA A 35 17.69 13.32 10.33
CA ALA A 35 18.13 14.34 11.28
C ALA A 35 16.95 15.02 11.98
N ALA A 36 15.90 15.39 11.24
CA ALA A 36 14.68 15.96 11.81
C ALA A 36 14.03 14.99 12.81
N TYR A 37 13.90 13.70 12.47
CA TYR A 37 13.33 12.70 13.38
C TYR A 37 14.15 12.60 14.68
N LYS A 38 15.48 12.65 14.61
CA LYS A 38 16.34 12.68 15.81
C LYS A 38 16.15 13.94 16.65
N ILE A 39 16.06 15.12 16.01
CA ILE A 39 15.80 16.40 16.69
C ILE A 39 14.46 16.34 17.44
N PHE A 40 13.43 15.79 16.79
CA PHE A 40 12.09 15.62 17.39
C PHE A 40 11.95 14.38 18.28
N ARG A 41 13.04 13.64 18.53
CA ARG A 41 13.05 12.40 19.34
C ARG A 41 12.05 11.34 18.87
N LEU A 42 11.78 11.30 17.57
CA LEU A 42 10.97 10.27 16.92
C LEU A 42 11.83 9.04 16.60
N PRO A 43 11.22 7.85 16.48
CA PRO A 43 11.93 6.64 16.04
C PRO A 43 12.64 6.89 14.71
N SER A 44 13.97 6.82 14.71
CA SER A 44 14.81 7.15 13.55
C SER A 44 15.72 5.98 13.19
N PRO A 45 15.97 5.74 11.88
CA PRO A 45 16.89 4.70 11.48
C PRO A 45 18.32 5.03 11.90
N THR A 46 19.08 3.97 12.15
CA THR A 46 20.53 4.01 12.29
C THR A 46 21.18 4.48 11.00
N PHE A 47 22.46 4.85 11.09
CA PHE A 47 23.25 5.21 9.93
C PHE A 47 23.32 4.05 8.91
N LYS A 48 23.51 2.82 9.40
CA LYS A 48 23.55 1.61 8.56
C LYS A 48 22.23 1.39 7.82
N GLU A 49 21.10 1.53 8.50
CA GLU A 49 19.77 1.43 7.89
C GLU A 49 19.55 2.52 6.84
N THR A 50 19.94 3.76 7.14
CA THR A 50 19.82 4.89 6.21
C THR A 50 20.62 4.63 4.92
N PHE A 51 21.86 4.18 5.03
CA PHE A 51 22.67 3.79 3.87
C PHE A 51 22.05 2.63 3.09
N SER A 52 21.51 1.64 3.80
CA SER A 52 20.79 0.54 3.18
C SER A 52 19.57 1.03 2.40
N MET A 53 18.79 1.95 2.95
CA MET A 53 17.62 2.53 2.26
C MET A 53 18.03 3.25 0.98
N ILE A 54 19.08 4.08 1.01
CA ILE A 54 19.60 4.78 -0.17
C ILE A 54 20.01 3.77 -1.25
N SER A 55 20.72 2.71 -0.83
CA SER A 55 21.23 1.68 -1.73
C SER A 55 20.09 0.90 -2.37
N SER A 56 19.09 0.48 -1.56
CA SER A 56 17.90 -0.21 -2.06
C SER A 56 17.07 0.67 -3.00
N GLN A 57 16.81 1.93 -2.64
CA GLN A 57 16.10 2.88 -3.50
C GLN A 57 16.81 3.08 -4.84
N LYS A 58 18.14 3.17 -4.83
CA LYS A 58 18.93 3.29 -6.05
C LYS A 58 18.75 2.08 -6.96
N LEU A 59 18.82 0.87 -6.40
CA LEU A 59 18.63 -0.38 -7.14
C LEU A 59 17.20 -0.50 -7.70
N LEU A 60 16.18 -0.20 -6.89
CA LEU A 60 14.78 -0.21 -7.31
C LEU A 60 14.54 0.78 -8.45
N LYS A 61 15.07 2.01 -8.33
CA LYS A 61 14.99 3.04 -9.37
C LYS A 61 15.69 2.61 -10.66
N GLN A 62 16.87 1.99 -10.58
CA GLN A 62 17.62 1.48 -11.74
C GLN A 62 16.90 0.33 -12.45
N ASN A 63 16.03 -0.41 -11.75
CA ASN A 63 15.24 -1.52 -12.28
C ASN A 63 13.75 -1.17 -12.41
N ARG A 64 13.39 0.11 -12.49
CA ARG A 64 11.99 0.57 -12.51
C ARG A 64 11.16 -0.05 -13.64
N ASP A 65 11.80 -0.37 -14.76
CA ASP A 65 11.21 -1.05 -15.93
C ASP A 65 10.70 -2.46 -15.62
N ARG A 66 11.19 -3.10 -14.55
CA ARG A 66 10.70 -4.41 -14.09
C ARG A 66 9.45 -4.31 -13.23
N PHE A 67 9.14 -3.12 -12.72
CA PHE A 67 7.97 -2.89 -11.89
C PHE A 67 6.78 -2.43 -12.72
N PHE A 68 5.60 -2.88 -12.36
CA PHE A 68 4.33 -2.36 -12.83
C PHE A 68 3.51 -1.93 -11.61
N THR A 69 3.32 -0.62 -11.42
CA THR A 69 2.74 -0.09 -10.18
C THR A 69 1.33 0.40 -10.42
N ILE A 70 0.40 -0.12 -9.63
CA ILE A 70 -1.02 0.20 -9.65
C ILE A 70 -1.35 0.91 -8.34
N LEU A 71 -1.73 2.17 -8.41
CA LEU A 71 -2.10 2.97 -7.25
C LEU A 71 -3.62 3.06 -7.12
N THR A 72 -4.14 2.82 -5.92
CA THR A 72 -5.58 2.88 -5.62
C THR A 72 -5.79 3.85 -4.48
N GLU A 73 -6.57 4.90 -4.71
CA GLU A 73 -6.83 5.94 -3.73
C GLU A 73 -8.29 6.41 -3.82
N PRO A 74 -9.10 6.29 -2.75
CA PRO A 74 -10.48 6.73 -2.78
C PRO A 74 -10.65 8.25 -2.79
N ASN A 75 -9.68 9.02 -2.29
CA ASN A 75 -9.81 10.47 -2.21
C ASN A 75 -9.42 11.16 -3.53
N THR A 76 -10.42 11.65 -4.27
CA THR A 76 -10.21 12.36 -5.54
C THR A 76 -9.34 13.63 -5.41
N ASN A 77 -9.36 14.31 -4.26
CA ASN A 77 -8.67 15.58 -4.08
C ASN A 77 -7.15 15.43 -4.13
N VAL A 78 -6.63 14.31 -3.60
CA VAL A 78 -5.19 14.06 -3.58
C VAL A 78 -4.63 13.54 -4.90
N LEU A 79 -5.49 13.06 -5.81
CA LEU A 79 -5.07 12.54 -7.12
C LEU A 79 -4.42 13.60 -8.01
N SER A 80 -4.66 14.88 -7.72
CA SER A 80 -3.95 16.00 -8.36
C SER A 80 -2.44 16.01 -8.09
N HIS A 81 -1.97 15.25 -7.09
CA HIS A 81 -0.56 15.20 -6.73
C HIS A 81 0.31 14.62 -7.87
N PRO A 82 1.40 15.29 -8.31
CA PRO A 82 2.16 14.89 -9.49
C PRO A 82 2.79 13.48 -9.46
N LEU A 83 2.86 12.86 -8.29
CA LEU A 83 3.40 11.50 -8.16
C LEU A 83 2.47 10.42 -8.71
N TYR A 84 1.15 10.64 -8.75
CA TYR A 84 0.23 9.68 -9.38
C TYR A 84 0.54 9.50 -10.87
N ASN A 85 0.99 10.55 -11.54
CA ASN A 85 1.42 10.50 -12.95
C ASN A 85 2.69 9.65 -13.20
N LYS A 86 3.39 9.21 -12.13
CA LYS A 86 4.59 8.37 -12.24
C LYS A 86 4.28 6.87 -12.05
N ALA A 87 3.07 6.54 -11.63
CA ALA A 87 2.62 5.16 -11.59
C ALA A 87 2.15 4.70 -12.97
N ASP A 88 2.17 3.39 -13.20
CA ASP A 88 1.73 2.82 -14.47
C ASP A 88 0.20 2.83 -14.62
N GLN A 89 -0.54 2.70 -13.51
CA GLN A 89 -1.99 2.81 -13.44
C GLN A 89 -2.44 3.45 -12.11
N VAL A 90 -3.56 4.18 -12.16
CA VAL A 90 -4.17 4.83 -11.01
C VAL A 90 -5.68 4.60 -11.04
N PHE A 91 -6.26 4.17 -9.93
CA PHE A 91 -7.69 3.97 -9.75
C PHE A 91 -8.21 4.84 -8.62
N CYS A 92 -9.30 5.57 -8.88
CA CYS A 92 -10.01 6.34 -7.87
C CYS A 92 -11.22 5.56 -7.34
N LEU A 93 -11.00 4.73 -6.33
CA LEU A 93 -12.04 3.90 -5.72
C LEU A 93 -11.62 3.45 -4.32
N ALA A 94 -12.61 3.09 -3.51
CA ALA A 94 -12.38 2.42 -2.25
C ALA A 94 -12.43 0.89 -2.47
N VAL A 95 -11.49 0.17 -1.86
CA VAL A 95 -11.49 -1.30 -1.85
C VAL A 95 -11.91 -1.75 -0.46
N GLY A 96 -13.02 -2.47 -0.37
CA GLY A 96 -13.53 -2.94 0.91
C GLY A 96 -14.77 -3.80 0.74
N LYS A 97 -14.98 -4.74 1.65
CA LYS A 97 -16.03 -5.76 1.55
C LYS A 97 -17.42 -5.17 1.33
N THR A 98 -18.18 -5.76 0.42
CA THR A 98 -19.54 -5.31 0.11
C THR A 98 -20.41 -6.47 -0.39
N SER A 99 -21.73 -6.37 -0.19
CA SER A 99 -22.70 -7.37 -0.64
C SER A 99 -22.91 -7.41 -2.17
N LYS A 100 -22.32 -6.47 -2.91
CA LYS A 100 -22.35 -6.40 -4.38
C LYS A 100 -20.92 -6.19 -4.87
N ASN A 101 -20.59 -6.59 -6.11
CA ASN A 101 -19.26 -6.35 -6.68
C ASN A 101 -18.84 -4.87 -6.66
N ILE A 102 -19.80 -3.97 -6.91
CA ILE A 102 -19.61 -2.52 -6.93
C ILE A 102 -20.82 -1.86 -6.26
N LYS A 103 -20.59 -0.84 -5.43
CA LYS A 103 -21.64 0.04 -4.92
C LYS A 103 -21.18 1.49 -4.83
N LEU A 104 -22.15 2.40 -4.78
CA LEU A 104 -21.92 3.77 -4.31
C LEU A 104 -21.85 3.74 -2.77
N SER A 105 -20.80 4.34 -2.23
CA SER A 105 -20.57 4.50 -0.79
C SER A 105 -20.15 5.94 -0.50
N ASN A 106 -19.78 6.21 0.73
CA ASN A 106 -19.24 7.49 1.16
C ASN A 106 -17.81 7.31 1.69
N LEU A 107 -16.95 8.25 1.32
CA LEU A 107 -15.68 8.50 1.97
C LEU A 107 -15.90 9.58 3.03
N TYR A 108 -15.77 9.20 4.29
CA TYR A 108 -16.01 10.03 5.46
C TYR A 108 -14.73 10.71 5.91
N PHE A 109 -14.87 11.98 6.31
CA PHE A 109 -13.78 12.83 6.80
C PHE A 109 -13.99 13.11 8.29
N HIS A 110 -12.92 13.02 9.09
CA HIS A 110 -12.99 13.06 10.56
C HIS A 110 -12.26 14.26 11.18
N SER A 111 -11.70 15.15 10.36
CA SER A 111 -11.10 16.41 10.81
C SER A 111 -12.14 17.41 11.33
N VAL A 112 -11.71 18.24 12.28
CA VAL A 112 -12.54 19.30 12.89
C VAL A 112 -12.81 20.44 11.90
N GLN A 113 -11.90 20.67 10.96
CA GLN A 113 -12.06 21.57 9.81
C GLN A 113 -12.02 20.74 8.54
N ILE A 114 -12.75 21.14 7.50
CA ILE A 114 -12.77 20.42 6.22
C ILE A 114 -11.36 20.46 5.61
N ASP A 115 -10.61 19.38 5.77
CA ASP A 115 -9.34 19.10 5.09
C ASP A 115 -9.57 17.98 4.08
N LEU A 116 -9.81 18.37 2.82
CA LEU A 116 -10.05 17.43 1.74
C LEU A 116 -8.81 16.61 1.36
N ASP A 117 -7.63 17.00 1.85
CA ASP A 117 -6.35 16.32 1.63
C ASP A 117 -5.91 15.51 2.86
N GLU A 118 -6.83 15.22 3.79
CA GLU A 118 -6.50 14.48 5.00
C GLU A 118 -6.14 13.02 4.72
N GLN A 119 -5.18 12.49 5.48
CA GLN A 119 -4.77 11.07 5.39
C GLN A 119 -5.74 10.12 6.11
N GLY A 120 -6.69 10.65 6.88
CA GLY A 120 -7.53 9.90 7.80
C GLY A 120 -8.93 9.54 7.29
N SER A 121 -9.21 9.81 6.01
CA SER A 121 -10.53 9.60 5.42
C SER A 121 -10.87 8.11 5.29
N SER A 122 -12.10 7.73 5.64
CA SER A 122 -12.50 6.33 5.82
C SER A 122 -13.76 5.94 5.05
N ILE A 123 -13.95 4.65 4.78
CA ILE A 123 -15.27 4.13 4.37
C ILE A 123 -16.24 3.96 5.56
N PHE A 124 -15.75 4.14 6.79
CA PHE A 124 -16.52 4.05 8.03
C PHE A 124 -16.93 5.44 8.54
N GLU A 125 -18.23 5.62 8.83
CA GLU A 125 -18.77 6.91 9.30
C GLU A 125 -18.21 7.31 10.67
N GLU A 126 -17.96 6.33 11.54
CA GLU A 126 -17.41 6.54 12.87
C GLU A 126 -16.01 5.92 12.95
N LYS A 127 -15.07 6.68 13.51
CA LYS A 127 -13.69 6.26 13.72
C LYS A 127 -13.24 6.62 15.12
N GLN A 128 -12.93 5.61 15.94
CA GLN A 128 -12.48 5.78 17.33
C GLN A 128 -13.43 6.66 18.19
N GLY A 129 -14.74 6.46 18.06
CA GLY A 129 -15.73 7.26 18.78
C GLY A 129 -15.97 8.67 18.21
N LYS A 130 -15.28 9.04 17.12
CA LYS A 130 -15.51 10.30 16.41
C LYS A 130 -16.40 10.06 15.21
N LYS A 131 -17.57 10.72 15.21
CA LYS A 131 -18.44 10.78 14.04
C LYS A 131 -17.81 11.67 12.97
N SER A 132 -18.01 11.31 11.70
CA SER A 132 -17.59 12.12 10.57
C SER A 132 -18.20 13.53 10.61
N THR A 133 -17.44 14.50 10.12
CA THR A 133 -17.88 15.90 9.97
C THR A 133 -18.40 16.17 8.56
N PHE A 134 -17.89 15.41 7.57
CA PHE A 134 -18.22 15.55 6.16
C PHE A 134 -18.04 14.21 5.42
N SER A 135 -18.67 14.06 4.26
CA SER A 135 -18.44 12.90 3.39
C SER A 135 -18.56 13.24 1.91
N LEU A 136 -17.83 12.48 1.08
CA LEU A 136 -17.92 12.54 -0.38
C LEU A 136 -18.38 11.19 -0.93
N PRO A 137 -19.24 11.16 -1.97
CA PRO A 137 -19.61 9.91 -2.60
C PRO A 137 -18.38 9.28 -3.29
N ILE A 138 -18.22 7.97 -3.15
CA ILE A 138 -17.13 7.20 -3.77
C ILE A 138 -17.63 5.86 -4.29
N THR A 139 -17.01 5.36 -5.34
CA THR A 139 -17.20 3.98 -5.78
C THR A 139 -16.44 3.05 -4.84
N GLN A 140 -17.17 2.16 -4.17
CA GLN A 140 -16.59 1.06 -3.41
C GLN A 140 -16.68 -0.24 -4.23
N VAL A 141 -15.57 -0.97 -4.29
CA VAL A 141 -15.46 -2.23 -5.02
C VAL A 141 -15.06 -3.35 -4.06
N ASP A 142 -15.69 -4.51 -4.23
CA ASP A 142 -15.32 -5.70 -3.47
C ASP A 142 -13.87 -6.12 -3.77
N PRO A 143 -13.07 -6.52 -2.75
CA PRO A 143 -11.67 -6.88 -2.97
C PRO A 143 -11.45 -7.99 -3.98
N GLU A 144 -12.25 -9.07 -3.97
CA GLU A 144 -12.07 -10.17 -4.91
C GLU A 144 -12.37 -9.73 -6.34
N TYR A 145 -13.45 -8.95 -6.51
CA TYR A 145 -13.83 -8.41 -7.81
C TYR A 145 -12.75 -7.46 -8.36
N TYR A 146 -12.25 -6.55 -7.52
CA TYR A 146 -11.17 -5.63 -7.89
C TYR A 146 -9.90 -6.37 -8.31
N LEU A 147 -9.44 -7.33 -7.50
CA LEU A 147 -8.19 -8.05 -7.76
C LEU A 147 -8.30 -8.94 -8.99
N ASN A 148 -9.47 -9.53 -9.27
CA ASN A 148 -9.70 -10.27 -10.50
C ASN A 148 -9.66 -9.36 -11.74
N PHE A 149 -10.23 -8.17 -11.65
CA PHE A 149 -10.12 -7.16 -12.71
C PHE A 149 -8.66 -6.76 -12.96
N ILE A 150 -7.89 -6.52 -11.89
CA ILE A 150 -6.46 -6.22 -11.98
C ILE A 150 -5.69 -7.37 -12.64
N LYS A 151 -5.96 -8.63 -12.25
CA LYS A 151 -5.33 -9.81 -12.85
C LYS A 151 -5.57 -9.88 -14.36
N GLN A 152 -6.82 -9.74 -14.80
CA GLN A 152 -7.18 -9.77 -16.22
C GLN A 152 -6.42 -8.69 -17.01
N ASN A 153 -6.33 -7.48 -16.46
CA ASN A 153 -5.59 -6.38 -17.08
C ASN A 153 -4.07 -6.64 -17.13
N ILE A 154 -3.47 -7.23 -16.09
CA ILE A 154 -2.04 -7.62 -16.08
C ILE A 154 -1.79 -8.68 -17.16
N GLU A 155 -2.59 -9.75 -17.18
CA GLU A 155 -2.44 -10.88 -18.11
C GLU A 155 -2.67 -10.44 -19.57
N HIS A 156 -3.57 -9.48 -19.80
CA HIS A 156 -3.75 -8.86 -21.12
C HIS A 156 -2.55 -8.02 -21.55
N LYS A 157 -1.99 -7.21 -20.63
CA LYS A 157 -0.88 -6.28 -20.93
C LYS A 157 0.47 -6.97 -21.07
N PHE A 158 0.67 -8.07 -20.33
CA PHE A 158 1.91 -8.83 -20.29
C PHE A 158 1.67 -10.31 -20.64
N PRO A 159 1.20 -10.61 -21.86
CA PRO A 159 0.89 -12.00 -22.24
C PRO A 159 2.16 -12.84 -22.21
N ASN A 160 2.09 -14.01 -21.56
CA ASN A 160 3.19 -14.97 -21.43
C ASN A 160 4.43 -14.44 -20.69
N ILE A 161 4.28 -13.41 -19.86
CA ILE A 161 5.35 -12.92 -18.97
C ILE A 161 5.03 -13.37 -17.55
N ASP A 162 5.99 -14.03 -16.90
CA ASP A 162 5.88 -14.35 -15.48
C ASP A 162 5.90 -13.07 -14.64
N TYR A 163 5.07 -13.03 -13.60
CA TYR A 163 4.98 -11.90 -12.70
C TYR A 163 4.81 -12.32 -11.24
N GLU A 164 5.25 -11.44 -10.35
CA GLU A 164 5.05 -11.54 -8.91
C GLU A 164 4.15 -10.39 -8.43
N ILE A 165 3.26 -10.68 -7.50
CA ILE A 165 2.39 -9.69 -6.87
C ILE A 165 2.98 -9.30 -5.52
N VAL A 166 3.22 -8.00 -5.38
CA VAL A 166 3.49 -7.32 -4.12
C VAL A 166 2.28 -6.45 -3.81
N LEU A 167 1.70 -6.62 -2.63
CA LEU A 167 0.58 -5.81 -2.17
C LEU A 167 1.10 -4.79 -1.15
N ARG A 168 0.92 -3.49 -1.40
CA ARG A 168 1.14 -2.45 -0.39
C ARG A 168 -0.22 -1.93 0.09
N MET A 169 -0.39 -1.82 1.41
CA MET A 169 -1.69 -1.61 2.01
C MET A 169 -1.69 -0.55 3.10
N ASN A 170 -2.71 0.29 3.04
CA ASN A 170 -3.10 1.23 4.06
C ASN A 170 -4.60 1.52 3.90
N CYS A 171 -5.46 0.55 4.23
CA CYS A 171 -6.88 0.54 3.83
C CYS A 171 -7.85 0.42 5.01
N GLU A 172 -7.47 1.01 6.15
CA GLU A 172 -8.31 1.29 7.31
C GLU A 172 -9.19 0.10 7.78
N GLY A 173 -8.62 -1.10 7.87
CA GLY A 173 -9.32 -2.28 8.37
C GLY A 173 -9.84 -3.22 7.27
N SER A 174 -9.71 -2.87 5.98
CA SER A 174 -10.01 -3.80 4.88
C SER A 174 -8.85 -4.76 4.57
N GLU A 175 -7.77 -4.73 5.35
CA GLU A 175 -6.53 -5.42 4.98
C GLU A 175 -6.72 -6.93 4.86
N TYR A 176 -7.43 -7.52 5.83
CA TYR A 176 -7.64 -8.96 5.89
C TYR A 176 -8.36 -9.49 4.64
N ASP A 177 -9.48 -8.87 4.27
CA ASP A 177 -10.27 -9.29 3.10
C ASP A 177 -9.47 -9.15 1.79
N VAL A 178 -8.68 -8.07 1.64
CA VAL A 178 -7.85 -7.88 0.44
C VAL A 178 -6.74 -8.92 0.36
N ILE A 179 -6.05 -9.23 1.47
CA ILE A 179 -4.97 -10.23 1.50
C ILE A 179 -5.53 -11.63 1.15
N GLN A 180 -6.67 -11.99 1.72
CA GLN A 180 -7.34 -13.25 1.38
C GLN A 180 -7.74 -13.30 -0.09
N GLY A 181 -8.35 -12.23 -0.61
CA GLY A 181 -8.69 -12.10 -2.02
C GLY A 181 -7.46 -12.21 -2.93
N ALA A 182 -6.35 -11.58 -2.56
CA ALA A 182 -5.11 -11.61 -3.33
C ALA A 182 -4.55 -13.03 -3.40
N LYS A 183 -4.55 -13.76 -2.29
CA LYS A 183 -4.12 -15.17 -2.29
C LYS A 183 -5.03 -16.05 -3.13
N LYS A 184 -6.35 -15.86 -3.04
CA LYS A 184 -7.34 -16.61 -3.84
C LYS A 184 -7.16 -16.38 -5.34
N ILE A 185 -6.92 -15.14 -5.75
CA ILE A 185 -6.87 -14.74 -7.17
C ILE A 185 -5.49 -14.98 -7.80
N PHE A 186 -4.40 -14.65 -7.10
CA PHE A 186 -3.04 -14.73 -7.63
C PHE A 186 -2.28 -15.99 -7.19
N GLY A 187 -2.77 -16.73 -6.19
CA GLY A 187 -2.24 -18.02 -5.79
C GLY A 187 -0.76 -17.96 -5.41
N ALA A 188 0.09 -18.64 -6.18
CA ALA A 188 1.53 -18.69 -5.94
C ALA A 188 2.28 -17.41 -6.38
N GLN A 189 1.68 -16.57 -7.22
CA GLN A 189 2.30 -15.32 -7.67
C GLN A 189 2.30 -14.25 -6.58
N PHE A 190 1.42 -14.35 -5.59
CA PHE A 190 1.36 -13.43 -4.46
C PHE A 190 2.27 -13.88 -3.31
N SER A 191 3.23 -13.03 -2.96
CA SER A 191 4.36 -13.43 -2.11
C SER A 191 4.77 -12.41 -1.05
N LEU A 192 4.29 -11.16 -1.14
CA LEU A 192 4.75 -10.07 -0.27
C LEU A 192 3.62 -9.08 0.01
N VAL A 193 3.46 -8.76 1.30
CA VAL A 193 2.63 -7.66 1.80
C VAL A 193 3.52 -6.62 2.47
N LEU A 194 3.32 -5.36 2.10
CA LEU A 194 3.95 -4.18 2.69
C LEU A 194 2.85 -3.30 3.32
N GLY A 195 2.98 -2.86 4.56
CA GLY A 195 1.95 -1.98 5.14
C GLY A 195 1.97 -1.93 6.66
N SER A 196 0.83 -1.67 7.28
CA SER A 196 0.62 -1.92 8.72
C SER A 196 -0.62 -2.80 8.90
N LEU A 197 -0.55 -3.71 9.88
CA LEU A 197 -1.69 -4.53 10.30
C LEU A 197 -2.31 -4.02 11.62
N ASP A 198 -1.81 -2.89 12.15
CA ASP A 198 -2.27 -2.32 13.42
C ASP A 198 -3.78 -2.03 13.39
N ASP A 199 -4.30 -1.62 12.23
CA ASP A 199 -5.72 -1.31 12.08
C ASP A 199 -6.58 -2.57 12.06
N VAL A 200 -6.05 -3.71 11.59
CA VAL A 200 -6.75 -5.00 11.72
C VAL A 200 -6.94 -5.34 13.19
N LEU A 201 -5.89 -5.21 14.00
CA LEU A 201 -5.97 -5.42 15.44
C LEU A 201 -6.98 -4.46 16.10
N LYS A 202 -6.96 -3.18 15.72
CA LYS A 202 -7.84 -2.16 16.31
C LYS A 202 -9.32 -2.37 15.95
N TYR A 203 -9.65 -2.70 14.70
CA TYR A 203 -11.03 -2.77 14.23
C TYR A 203 -11.65 -4.16 14.40
N HIS A 204 -10.85 -5.23 14.25
CA HIS A 204 -11.35 -6.60 14.26
C HIS A 204 -10.91 -7.42 15.48
N GLY A 205 -9.99 -6.87 16.29
CA GLY A 205 -9.54 -7.49 17.54
C GLY A 205 -8.40 -8.50 17.36
N GLN A 206 -7.92 -9.01 18.50
CA GLN A 206 -6.74 -9.87 18.57
C GLN A 206 -6.92 -11.21 17.84
N ASP A 207 -8.12 -11.78 17.88
CA ASP A 207 -8.37 -13.09 17.25
C ASP A 207 -8.23 -13.03 15.73
N VAL A 208 -8.75 -11.97 15.09
CA VAL A 208 -8.64 -11.77 13.65
C VAL A 208 -7.20 -11.44 13.26
N TYR A 209 -6.50 -10.64 14.07
CA TYR A 209 -5.07 -10.38 13.88
C TYR A 209 -4.24 -11.67 13.91
N ASN A 210 -4.45 -12.54 14.91
CA ASN A 210 -3.76 -13.82 15.02
C ASN A 210 -4.08 -14.76 13.85
N GLN A 211 -5.34 -14.80 13.39
CA GLN A 211 -5.73 -15.55 12.20
C GLN A 211 -5.02 -15.04 10.95
N MET A 212 -4.85 -13.72 10.84
CA MET A 212 -4.15 -13.09 9.73
C MET A 212 -2.65 -13.40 9.72
N GLU A 213 -1.98 -13.32 10.87
CA GLU A 213 -0.57 -13.72 10.99
C GLU A 213 -0.37 -15.19 10.61
N LYS A 214 -1.22 -16.08 11.16
CA LYS A 214 -1.20 -17.50 10.82
C LYS A 214 -1.44 -17.74 9.33
N PHE A 215 -2.39 -17.02 8.73
CA PHE A 215 -2.69 -17.13 7.30
C PHE A 215 -1.48 -16.74 6.44
N LEU A 216 -0.77 -15.66 6.79
CA LEU A 216 0.44 -15.23 6.08
C LEU A 216 1.54 -16.30 6.19
N GLU A 217 1.75 -16.85 7.38
CA GLU A 217 2.73 -17.91 7.63
C GLU A 217 2.41 -19.20 6.86
N ASP A 218 1.19 -19.73 7.02
CA ASP A 218 0.73 -20.98 6.39
C ASP A 218 0.82 -20.89 4.84
N ASN A 219 0.65 -19.69 4.27
CA ASN A 219 0.72 -19.43 2.84
C ASN A 219 2.08 -18.94 2.34
N ARG A 220 3.08 -18.82 3.23
CA ARG A 220 4.44 -18.32 2.94
C ARG A 220 4.45 -16.94 2.27
N ILE A 221 3.55 -16.06 2.71
CA ILE A 221 3.48 -14.68 2.27
C ILE A 221 4.33 -13.85 3.22
N ASP A 222 5.39 -13.22 2.71
CA ASP A 222 6.23 -12.37 3.55
C ASP A 222 5.48 -11.08 3.90
N PHE A 223 5.57 -10.65 5.16
CA PHE A 223 5.01 -9.39 5.62
C PHE A 223 6.11 -8.50 6.17
N ARG A 224 6.15 -7.26 5.70
CA ARG A 224 7.03 -6.22 6.24
C ARG A 224 6.24 -4.97 6.55
N VAL A 225 6.46 -4.44 7.76
CA VAL A 225 5.92 -3.14 8.10
C VAL A 225 6.48 -2.11 7.13
N PHE A 226 5.61 -1.33 6.50
CA PHE A 226 5.98 -0.27 5.59
C PHE A 226 4.93 0.84 5.64
N ASN A 227 5.20 1.84 6.47
CA ASN A 227 4.28 2.94 6.75
C ASN A 227 5.05 4.27 6.84
N THR A 228 4.43 5.32 7.35
CA THR A 228 5.05 6.65 7.45
C THR A 228 6.24 6.72 8.45
N ILE A 229 6.40 5.71 9.31
CA ILE A 229 7.53 5.61 10.25
C ILE A 229 8.78 5.16 9.49
N LEU A 230 9.80 6.01 9.49
CA LEU A 230 10.99 5.86 8.66
C LEU A 230 11.81 4.61 8.96
N THR A 231 11.79 4.12 10.21
CA THR A 231 12.49 2.89 10.60
C THR A 231 11.93 1.64 9.91
N SER A 232 10.66 1.65 9.48
CA SER A 232 10.06 0.52 8.78
C SER A 232 10.58 0.35 7.34
N HIS A 233 11.18 1.40 6.76
CA HIS A 233 11.52 1.44 5.34
C HIS A 233 12.73 0.56 5.00
N ALA A 234 13.69 0.41 5.91
CA ALA A 234 14.95 -0.27 5.59
C ALA A 234 14.74 -1.74 5.20
N GLU A 235 13.98 -2.50 5.98
CA GLU A 235 13.71 -3.92 5.70
C GLU A 235 12.71 -4.10 4.55
N ALA A 236 11.66 -3.28 4.48
CA ALA A 236 10.70 -3.31 3.38
C ALA A 236 11.39 -3.11 2.01
N LEU A 237 12.27 -2.12 1.91
CA LEU A 237 13.02 -1.85 0.67
C LEU A 237 14.01 -2.96 0.33
N LYS A 238 14.66 -3.59 1.32
CA LYS A 238 15.56 -4.74 1.08
C LYS A 238 14.80 -5.93 0.52
N VAL A 239 13.65 -6.27 1.10
CA VAL A 239 12.81 -7.38 0.61
C VAL A 239 12.28 -7.08 -0.79
N LEU A 240 11.91 -5.84 -1.09
CA LEU A 240 11.51 -5.48 -2.44
C LEU A 240 12.68 -5.61 -3.45
N VAL A 241 13.90 -5.24 -3.05
CA VAL A 241 15.11 -5.46 -3.87
C VAL A 241 15.37 -6.95 -4.09
N SER A 242 15.13 -7.81 -3.09
CA SER A 242 15.37 -9.25 -3.26
C SER A 242 14.46 -9.88 -4.32
N LYS A 243 13.32 -9.26 -4.65
CA LYS A 243 12.45 -9.69 -5.77
C LYS A 243 13.04 -9.45 -7.16
N LEU A 244 14.14 -8.70 -7.25
CA LEU A 244 14.87 -8.51 -8.50
C LEU A 244 15.70 -9.73 -8.89
N HIS A 245 15.99 -10.64 -7.97
CA HIS A 245 16.81 -11.83 -8.21
C HIS A 245 15.95 -13.07 -8.33
#